data_AF-A0A8I5TLH5-F1
#
_entry.id   AF-A0A8I5TLH5-F1
#
_cell.length_a   1.000
_cell.length_b   1.000
_cell.length_c   1.000
_cell.angle_alpha   90.00
_cell.angle_beta   90.00
_cell.angle_gamma   90.00
#
_symmetry.space_group_name_H-M   'P 1'
#
loop_
_entity.id
_entity.type
_entity.pdbx_description
1 polymer ?
#
loop_
_entity_poly.entity_id
_entity_poly.type
_entity_poly.pdbx_seq_one_letter_code
_entity_poly.pdbx_strand_id
1 'polypeptide(L)'
;MKEERVVTAATEKPGGKGGALGGRGGALGPFPGVHLAAGKATVSERVCLLSGSLSPQPAMEGQPQMQDADGPADSGGEGRAGGPPQVAGAQAARSEDRMTLLLRLRAQTKQQLLEYKSMVDASEEKTPEQIMQEKQIEAKIEDLENEIEEVKIAFEIKKLALDSVLMDNMKHLLELNKLIMKSQQESWDLEEKLLDIRKKRLQLKQASESKLLEIQTEKNKQKIDLDSMENSERIKIIRQNLQMEIKITTVIQHVFQVVKPHTPLIRFPDRRDNPKPNVSEALRSAGLPSHSSVISQHSKGSKSPDLLMYQGPPDTAEIIKTLPQKYRRKLVSQEEIEFIQRGGPE
;
A
#
# COMPACT_ATOMS: atom_id res chain seq x y z
N MET A 1 -7.60 -49.62 -12.78
CA MET A 1 -8.87 -50.14 -12.21
C MET A 1 -9.92 -49.08 -12.49
N LYS A 2 -10.64 -49.22 -13.63
CA LYS A 2 -12.09 -49.53 -13.73
C LYS A 2 -12.98 -48.46 -13.07
N GLU A 3 -13.57 -47.59 -13.91
CA GLU A 3 -15.01 -47.49 -14.25
C GLU A 3 -15.70 -46.50 -13.29
N GLU A 4 -16.57 -45.57 -13.70
CA GLU A 4 -17.64 -45.70 -14.68
C GLU A 4 -18.14 -44.30 -15.16
N ARG A 5 -18.63 -44.26 -16.40
CA ARG A 5 -19.42 -43.19 -17.02
C ARG A 5 -20.85 -43.70 -17.18
N VAL A 6 -21.89 -42.92 -16.86
CA VAL A 6 -23.26 -43.00 -17.42
C VAL A 6 -23.87 -41.58 -17.32
N VAL A 7 -23.98 -40.73 -18.36
CA VAL A 7 -24.90 -40.67 -19.55
C VAL A 7 -26.37 -40.51 -19.09
N THR A 8 -27.17 -39.48 -19.43
CA THR A 8 -27.90 -39.22 -20.70
C THR A 8 -28.73 -37.90 -20.60
N ALA A 9 -28.63 -37.01 -21.61
CA ALA A 9 -29.66 -36.64 -22.64
C ALA A 9 -30.94 -35.95 -22.11
N ALA A 10 -31.20 -34.65 -22.36
CA ALA A 10 -31.60 -33.99 -23.61
C ALA A 10 -33.07 -34.25 -24.02
N THR A 11 -33.94 -33.22 -23.96
CA THR A 11 -34.99 -32.96 -24.96
C THR A 11 -35.54 -31.53 -24.88
N GLU A 12 -36.14 -31.10 -25.98
CA GLU A 12 -36.18 -29.77 -26.55
C GLU A 12 -37.32 -28.85 -26.09
N LYS A 13 -37.15 -27.56 -26.42
CA LYS A 13 -38.19 -26.52 -26.48
C LYS A 13 -39.19 -26.76 -27.62
N PRO A 14 -40.35 -26.09 -27.56
CA PRO A 14 -40.61 -24.90 -28.40
C PRO A 14 -41.27 -23.78 -27.54
N GLY A 15 -41.38 -22.49 -27.88
CA GLY A 15 -41.29 -21.74 -29.13
C GLY A 15 -42.56 -20.89 -29.33
N GLY A 16 -42.48 -19.56 -29.14
CA GLY A 16 -43.46 -18.53 -29.59
C GLY A 16 -44.57 -18.16 -28.58
N LYS A 17 -45.23 -16.99 -28.59
CA LYS A 17 -45.06 -15.60 -29.09
C LYS A 17 -46.39 -14.85 -28.73
N GLY A 18 -46.36 -13.55 -28.42
CA GLY A 18 -47.53 -12.64 -28.34
C GLY A 18 -48.01 -12.34 -26.90
N GLY A 19 -47.95 -11.09 -26.40
CA GLY A 19 -48.99 -10.04 -26.49
C GLY A 19 -49.95 -10.13 -25.29
N ALA A 20 -50.54 -9.13 -24.64
CA ALA A 20 -50.58 -7.68 -24.70
C ALA A 20 -51.34 -7.20 -23.41
N LEU A 21 -51.23 -5.91 -23.07
CA LEU A 21 -52.22 -5.08 -22.34
C LEU A 21 -52.48 -5.21 -20.80
N GLY A 22 -52.43 -4.05 -20.14
CA GLY A 22 -53.26 -3.63 -18.99
C GLY A 22 -52.90 -4.24 -17.62
N GLY A 23 -52.89 -3.57 -16.47
CA GLY A 23 -53.41 -2.28 -16.04
C GLY A 23 -53.90 -2.40 -14.58
N ARG A 24 -53.51 -1.42 -13.74
CA ARG A 24 -54.12 -0.99 -12.45
C ARG A 24 -53.96 -1.82 -11.14
N GLY A 25 -53.74 -1.05 -10.06
CA GLY A 25 -54.06 -1.32 -8.64
C GLY A 25 -52.94 -2.03 -7.87
N GLY A 26 -52.36 -1.55 -6.77
CA GLY A 26 -52.84 -0.66 -5.71
C GLY A 26 -53.02 -1.45 -4.41
N ALA A 27 -52.04 -1.42 -3.49
CA ALA A 27 -52.12 -1.68 -2.03
C ALA A 27 -50.69 -1.74 -1.45
N LEU A 28 -50.25 -0.80 -0.62
CA LEU A 28 -50.37 -0.79 0.86
C LEU A 28 -49.71 -2.00 1.54
N GLY A 29 -48.52 -1.79 2.12
CA GLY A 29 -47.91 -2.69 3.11
C GLY A 29 -46.47 -2.26 3.49
N PRO A 30 -46.05 -2.34 4.77
CA PRO A 30 -45.13 -1.38 5.37
C PRO A 30 -43.67 -1.85 5.54
N PHE A 31 -42.77 -0.88 5.58
CA PHE A 31 -41.42 -1.01 6.12
C PHE A 31 -41.44 -1.31 7.62
N PRO A 32 -40.63 -2.25 8.12
CA PRO A 32 -40.22 -2.26 9.51
C PRO A 32 -38.89 -1.51 9.66
N GLY A 33 -38.96 -0.36 10.33
CA GLY A 33 -37.79 0.26 10.93
C GLY A 33 -37.41 -0.47 12.21
N VAL A 34 -36.11 -0.56 12.49
CA VAL A 34 -35.60 -0.82 13.84
C VAL A 34 -34.42 0.11 14.11
N HIS A 35 -34.73 1.11 14.94
CA HIS A 35 -33.92 1.78 15.95
C HIS A 35 -32.44 2.10 15.71
N LEU A 36 -32.23 3.41 15.56
CA LEU A 36 -31.05 4.15 15.98
C LEU A 36 -30.90 4.06 17.51
N ALA A 37 -29.79 3.50 18.00
CA ALA A 37 -29.38 3.59 19.39
C ALA A 37 -27.98 4.23 19.45
N ALA A 38 -27.92 5.42 20.03
CA ALA A 38 -26.69 6.12 20.36
C ALA A 38 -26.05 5.45 21.58
N GLY A 39 -24.81 4.97 21.44
CA GLY A 39 -24.00 4.44 22.53
C GLY A 39 -22.62 5.08 22.51
N LYS A 40 -22.35 5.95 23.48
CA LYS A 40 -20.99 6.37 23.86
C LYS A 40 -20.36 5.25 24.70
N ALA A 41 -19.17 4.77 24.33
CA ALA A 41 -18.29 4.04 25.25
C ALA A 41 -16.83 4.09 24.75
N THR A 42 -16.04 4.90 25.45
CA THR A 42 -14.65 4.65 25.88
C THR A 42 -13.81 3.63 25.10
N VAL A 43 -12.84 4.15 24.34
CA VAL A 43 -11.61 3.43 23.98
C VAL A 43 -10.70 3.46 25.20
N SER A 44 -10.52 2.32 25.85
CA SER A 44 -9.32 2.05 26.65
C SER A 44 -9.24 0.55 26.92
N GLU A 45 -8.00 0.05 26.89
CA GLU A 45 -7.59 -1.20 27.51
C GLU A 45 -7.80 -2.49 26.71
N ARG A 46 -6.70 -2.98 26.12
CA ARG A 46 -6.09 -4.32 26.39
C ARG A 46 -5.25 -4.79 25.21
N VAL A 47 -3.92 -4.67 25.33
CA VAL A 47 -2.96 -5.77 25.05
C VAL A 47 -1.72 -5.51 25.91
N CYS A 48 -1.73 -6.00 27.16
CA CYS A 48 -0.50 -6.13 27.95
C CYS A 48 0.07 -7.53 27.75
N LEU A 49 1.23 -7.55 27.10
CA LEU A 49 2.38 -8.46 27.25
C LEU A 49 2.16 -9.70 28.13
N LEU A 50 2.05 -10.86 27.48
CA LEU A 50 2.32 -12.17 28.08
C LEU A 50 3.83 -12.44 27.98
N SER A 51 4.57 -12.08 29.02
CA SER A 51 5.91 -12.61 29.28
C SER A 51 5.83 -13.47 30.54
N GLY A 52 5.52 -14.76 30.34
CA GLY A 52 5.61 -15.77 31.38
C GLY A 52 7.07 -16.18 31.59
N SER A 53 7.70 -15.64 32.63
CA SER A 53 8.97 -16.12 33.15
C SER A 53 8.71 -17.31 34.08
N LEU A 54 8.95 -18.53 33.58
CA LEU A 54 8.98 -19.75 34.38
C LEU A 54 10.43 -20.06 34.74
N SER A 55 10.79 -19.90 36.01
CA SER A 55 12.06 -20.35 36.57
C SER A 55 12.22 -21.87 36.46
N PRO A 56 13.43 -22.40 36.21
CA PRO A 56 13.77 -23.78 36.53
C PRO A 56 14.48 -23.89 37.89
N GLN A 57 13.95 -24.71 38.79
CA GLN A 57 14.72 -25.36 39.86
C GLN A 57 15.04 -26.81 39.45
N PRO A 58 16.22 -27.36 39.78
CA PRO A 58 16.56 -28.74 39.44
C PRO A 58 16.07 -29.72 40.52
N ALA A 59 15.38 -30.77 40.08
CA ALA A 59 15.08 -31.96 40.86
C ALA A 59 16.07 -33.07 40.45
N MET A 60 16.85 -33.57 41.40
CA MET A 60 17.64 -34.80 41.25
C MET A 60 16.80 -35.96 41.80
N GLU A 61 16.47 -36.89 40.92
CA GLU A 61 15.68 -38.08 41.16
C GLU A 61 16.62 -39.28 41.37
N GLY A 62 16.33 -40.11 42.38
CA GLY A 62 17.18 -41.21 42.80
C GLY A 62 16.71 -42.60 42.35
N GLN A 63 17.70 -43.43 41.98
CA GLN A 63 17.83 -44.91 42.08
C GLN A 63 16.93 -45.84 41.21
N PRO A 64 17.46 -47.01 40.76
CA PRO A 64 17.42 -48.24 41.60
C PRO A 64 18.60 -49.27 41.48
N GLN A 65 18.98 -49.79 42.67
CA GLN A 65 19.16 -51.21 43.11
C GLN A 65 20.23 -52.22 42.60
N MET A 66 20.57 -53.13 43.56
CA MET A 66 21.17 -54.50 43.54
C MET A 66 22.67 -54.61 43.91
N GLN A 67 23.02 -55.07 45.13
CA GLN A 67 23.30 -56.46 45.60
C GLN A 67 24.73 -56.92 45.17
N ASP A 68 25.67 -57.38 46.03
CA ASP A 68 25.60 -58.42 47.05
C ASP A 68 26.69 -58.36 48.14
N ALA A 69 26.47 -59.20 49.17
CA ALA A 69 27.21 -59.43 50.41
C ALA A 69 28.50 -60.26 50.28
N ASP A 70 29.43 -60.12 51.23
CA ASP A 70 29.76 -61.19 52.20
C ASP A 70 30.93 -60.77 53.12
N GLY A 71 30.69 -60.83 54.44
CA GLY A 71 31.73 -61.03 55.46
C GLY A 71 31.97 -62.53 55.65
N PRO A 72 32.94 -62.99 56.48
CA PRO A 72 32.90 -62.74 57.93
C PRO A 72 34.36 -62.67 58.50
N ALA A 73 34.73 -62.69 59.78
CA ALA A 73 34.09 -62.88 61.08
C ALA A 73 35.11 -62.44 62.17
N ASP A 74 34.59 -62.15 63.37
CA ASP A 74 35.01 -62.73 64.66
C ASP A 74 36.28 -62.25 65.40
N SER A 75 36.01 -61.39 66.39
CA SER A 75 36.26 -61.57 67.84
C SER A 75 37.67 -61.89 68.39
N GLY A 76 38.08 -61.02 69.31
CA GLY A 76 38.31 -61.46 70.70
C GLY A 76 39.75 -61.48 71.22
N GLY A 77 39.99 -60.67 72.25
CA GLY A 77 40.67 -61.16 73.45
C GLY A 77 42.13 -60.77 73.68
N GLU A 78 42.31 -59.77 74.56
CA GLU A 78 43.15 -59.77 75.78
C GLU A 78 44.60 -60.26 75.78
N GLY A 79 45.45 -59.59 76.58
CA GLY A 79 46.50 -60.32 77.30
C GLY A 79 47.83 -59.60 77.45
N ARG A 80 48.02 -58.98 78.60
CA ARG A 80 49.19 -58.25 79.07
C ARG A 80 50.26 -59.21 79.64
N ALA A 81 51.52 -58.78 79.54
CA ALA A 81 52.66 -59.04 80.45
C ALA A 81 53.26 -60.46 80.57
N GLY A 82 54.60 -60.50 80.47
CA GLY A 82 55.42 -61.58 81.02
C GLY A 82 56.82 -61.63 80.39
N GLY A 83 57.82 -61.10 81.11
CA GLY A 83 59.25 -61.32 80.80
C GLY A 83 59.70 -62.77 81.01
N PRO A 84 60.99 -63.08 80.73
CA PRO A 84 61.49 -64.42 80.42
C PRO A 84 61.80 -65.27 81.68
N PRO A 85 62.03 -66.57 81.49
CA PRO A 85 63.36 -67.07 81.81
C PRO A 85 63.93 -68.07 80.77
N GLN A 86 65.25 -68.02 80.65
CA GLN A 86 66.10 -69.00 79.96
C GLN A 86 65.84 -70.43 80.45
N VAL A 87 65.68 -71.42 79.57
CA VAL A 87 66.16 -72.81 79.80
C VAL A 87 66.54 -73.45 78.46
N ALA A 88 67.66 -74.15 78.50
CA ALA A 88 68.41 -74.78 77.42
C ALA A 88 67.67 -75.86 76.61
N GLY A 89 68.14 -76.03 75.37
CA GLY A 89 68.35 -77.37 74.79
C GLY A 89 67.24 -77.92 73.90
N ALA A 90 67.56 -78.02 72.60
CA ALA A 90 67.12 -79.07 71.68
C ALA A 90 65.67 -79.05 71.13
N GLN A 91 65.29 -78.06 70.30
CA GLN A 91 64.17 -78.23 69.34
C GLN A 91 64.30 -77.45 68.00
N ALA A 92 65.51 -77.14 67.52
CA ALA A 92 65.68 -76.48 66.21
C ALA A 92 65.30 -77.39 65.02
N ALA A 93 65.60 -78.69 65.10
CA ALA A 93 65.38 -79.63 63.99
C ALA A 93 63.90 -80.00 63.72
N ARG A 94 62.97 -79.74 64.65
CA ARG A 94 61.55 -80.15 64.53
C ARG A 94 60.64 -79.09 63.90
N SER A 95 61.03 -77.82 63.90
CA SER A 95 60.31 -76.71 63.26
C SER A 95 60.63 -76.62 61.76
N GLU A 96 61.85 -76.97 61.37
CA GLU A 96 62.32 -77.07 59.98
C GLU A 96 61.57 -78.16 59.18
N ASP A 97 61.27 -79.30 59.82
CA ASP A 97 60.43 -80.36 59.26
C ASP A 97 58.96 -79.94 59.04
N ARG A 98 58.43 -79.07 59.90
CA ARG A 98 57.08 -78.49 59.73
C ARG A 98 57.06 -77.43 58.62
N MET A 99 58.10 -76.61 58.54
CA MET A 99 58.27 -75.60 57.49
C MET A 99 58.37 -76.24 56.11
N THR A 100 59.17 -77.32 55.98
CA THR A 100 59.30 -78.07 54.73
C THR A 100 58.01 -78.77 54.32
N LEU A 101 57.24 -79.30 55.28
CA LEU A 101 55.89 -79.84 55.00
C LEU A 101 54.93 -78.77 54.48
N LEU A 102 54.92 -77.57 55.09
CA LEU A 102 54.10 -76.45 54.63
C LEU A 102 54.50 -75.96 53.23
N LEU A 103 55.80 -75.87 52.95
CA LEU A 103 56.30 -75.51 51.62
C LEU A 103 55.92 -76.57 50.57
N ARG A 104 55.94 -77.86 50.92
CA ARG A 104 55.51 -78.95 50.05
C ARG A 104 54.01 -78.91 49.78
N LEU A 105 53.18 -78.73 50.82
CA LEU A 105 51.74 -78.56 50.68
C LEU A 105 51.40 -77.33 49.83
N ARG A 106 52.10 -76.21 50.04
CA ARG A 106 51.95 -75.00 49.22
C ARG A 106 52.31 -75.25 47.75
N ALA A 107 53.41 -75.98 47.49
CA ALA A 107 53.81 -76.35 46.14
C ALA A 107 52.77 -77.27 45.49
N GLN A 108 52.22 -78.23 46.23
CA GLN A 108 51.17 -79.13 45.78
C GLN A 108 49.88 -78.37 45.45
N THR A 109 49.41 -77.47 46.33
CA THR A 109 48.21 -76.66 46.06
C THR A 109 48.40 -75.73 44.87
N LYS A 110 49.60 -75.15 44.72
CA LYS A 110 49.94 -74.32 43.55
C LYS A 110 49.91 -75.12 42.25
N GLN A 111 50.43 -76.35 42.29
CA GLN A 111 50.41 -77.26 41.16
C GLN A 111 48.98 -77.66 40.78
N GLN A 112 48.15 -78.03 41.77
CA GLN A 112 46.73 -78.33 41.55
C GLN A 112 45.98 -77.13 40.97
N LEU A 113 46.21 -75.92 41.48
CA LEU A 113 45.59 -74.71 40.95
C LEU A 113 46.03 -74.43 39.50
N LEU A 114 47.29 -74.71 39.16
CA LEU A 114 47.79 -74.55 37.79
C LEU A 114 47.17 -75.59 36.84
N GLU A 115 47.01 -76.83 37.28
CA GLU A 115 46.36 -77.90 36.53
C GLU A 115 44.88 -77.61 36.31
N TYR A 116 44.16 -77.17 37.35
CA TYR A 116 42.77 -76.71 37.21
C TYR A 116 42.66 -75.50 36.29
N LYS A 117 43.57 -74.54 36.39
CA LYS A 117 43.60 -73.37 35.50
C LYS A 117 43.84 -73.78 34.05
N SER A 118 44.79 -74.68 33.79
CA SER A 118 45.04 -75.19 32.44
C SER A 118 43.87 -76.01 31.88
N MET A 119 43.15 -76.76 32.72
CA MET A 119 41.93 -77.46 32.32
C MET A 119 40.80 -76.49 32.00
N VAL A 120 40.65 -75.42 32.78
CA VAL A 120 39.68 -74.35 32.52
C VAL A 120 40.03 -73.64 31.21
N ASP A 121 41.27 -73.20 31.03
CA ASP A 121 41.73 -72.51 29.81
C ASP A 121 41.58 -73.40 28.55
N ALA A 122 41.85 -74.71 28.66
CA ALA A 122 41.63 -75.66 27.57
C ALA A 122 40.14 -75.94 27.27
N SER A 123 39.26 -75.73 28.26
CA SER A 123 37.80 -75.79 28.07
C SER A 123 37.21 -74.45 27.58
N GLU A 124 37.91 -73.34 27.82
CA GLU A 124 37.61 -72.01 27.29
C GLU A 124 38.06 -71.84 25.83
N GLU A 125 38.81 -72.81 25.27
CA GLU A 125 39.11 -72.86 23.85
C GLU A 125 37.81 -72.96 23.06
N LYS A 126 37.33 -71.79 22.61
CA LYS A 126 36.03 -71.62 21.95
C LYS A 126 35.91 -72.64 20.81
N THR A 127 34.89 -73.49 20.88
CA THR A 127 34.62 -74.45 19.81
C THR A 127 34.34 -73.72 18.48
N PRO A 128 34.64 -74.31 17.31
CA PRO A 128 34.40 -73.68 16.01
C PRO A 128 32.97 -73.19 15.79
N GLU A 129 31.98 -73.93 16.31
CA GLU A 129 30.56 -73.53 16.31
C GLU A 129 30.32 -72.21 17.06
N GLN A 130 30.95 -72.06 18.23
CA GLN A 130 30.81 -70.89 19.08
C GLN A 130 31.49 -69.66 18.45
N ILE A 131 32.63 -69.86 17.80
CA ILE A 131 33.33 -68.83 17.01
C ILE A 131 32.47 -68.41 15.81
N MET A 132 31.78 -69.35 15.14
CA MET A 132 30.89 -69.04 14.03
C MET A 132 29.67 -68.23 14.47
N GLN A 133 29.06 -68.58 15.61
CA GLN A 133 27.94 -67.83 16.19
C GLN A 133 28.36 -66.44 16.64
N GLU A 134 29.53 -66.30 17.27
CA GLU A 134 30.10 -65.01 17.67
C GLU A 134 30.34 -64.10 16.47
N LYS A 135 30.90 -64.62 15.37
CA LYS A 135 31.04 -63.87 14.11
C LYS A 135 29.70 -63.43 13.51
N GLN A 136 28.65 -64.25 13.64
CA GLN A 136 27.32 -63.87 13.18
C GLN A 136 26.71 -62.77 14.05
N ILE A 137 26.97 -62.79 15.36
CA ILE A 137 26.57 -61.73 16.28
C ILE A 137 27.33 -60.45 15.96
N GLU A 138 28.63 -60.54 15.72
CA GLU A 138 29.49 -59.41 15.37
C GLU A 138 29.03 -58.72 14.07
N ALA A 139 28.73 -59.50 13.02
CA ALA A 139 28.17 -58.97 11.78
C ALA A 139 26.81 -58.26 12.00
N LYS A 140 25.93 -58.83 12.83
CA LYS A 140 24.65 -58.18 13.17
C LYS A 140 24.82 -56.90 14.00
N ILE A 141 25.84 -56.85 14.85
CA ILE A 141 26.18 -55.63 15.61
C ILE A 141 26.64 -54.56 14.64
N GLU A 142 27.55 -54.87 13.72
CA GLU A 142 28.03 -53.94 12.68
C GLU A 142 26.87 -53.42 11.81
N ASP A 143 25.97 -54.31 11.35
CA ASP A 143 24.79 -53.92 10.58
C ASP A 143 23.87 -52.94 11.37
N LEU A 144 23.61 -53.24 12.65
CA LEU A 144 22.80 -52.37 13.52
C LEU A 144 23.49 -51.04 13.82
N GLU A 145 24.80 -51.03 14.03
CA GLU A 145 25.58 -49.81 14.22
C GLU A 145 25.50 -48.91 12.98
N ASN A 146 25.60 -49.49 11.79
CA ASN A 146 25.42 -48.78 10.52
C ASN A 146 23.99 -48.22 10.40
N GLU A 147 22.95 -49.02 10.68
CA GLU A 147 21.56 -48.56 10.62
C GLU A 147 21.29 -47.42 11.62
N ILE A 148 21.85 -47.48 12.83
CA ILE A 148 21.77 -46.42 13.82
C ILE A 148 22.41 -45.13 13.29
N GLU A 149 23.57 -45.22 12.66
CA GLU A 149 24.26 -44.05 12.13
C GLU A 149 23.51 -43.43 10.95
N GLU A 150 22.95 -44.25 10.06
CA GLU A 150 22.06 -43.78 8.98
C GLU A 150 20.83 -43.05 9.53
N VAL A 151 20.18 -43.61 10.55
CA VAL A 151 19.01 -42.99 11.19
C VAL A 151 19.38 -41.68 11.88
N LYS A 152 20.55 -41.59 12.53
CA LYS A 152 21.04 -40.32 13.12
C LYS A 152 21.24 -39.26 12.04
N ILE A 153 21.94 -39.59 10.96
CA ILE A 153 22.17 -38.67 9.84
C ILE A 153 20.84 -38.21 9.25
N ALA A 154 19.90 -39.13 9.02
CA ALA A 154 18.58 -38.82 8.50
C ALA A 154 17.78 -37.92 9.46
N PHE A 155 17.89 -38.15 10.77
CA PHE A 155 17.26 -37.31 11.80
C PHE A 155 17.85 -35.90 11.79
N GLU A 156 19.17 -35.75 11.73
CA GLU A 156 19.84 -34.46 11.67
C GLU A 156 19.46 -33.68 10.41
N ILE A 157 19.44 -34.33 9.25
CA ILE A 157 18.99 -33.70 7.99
C ILE A 157 17.55 -33.21 8.11
N LYS A 158 16.64 -34.05 8.64
CA LYS A 158 15.23 -33.67 8.84
C LYS A 158 15.08 -32.52 9.81
N LYS A 159 15.87 -32.50 10.89
CA LYS A 159 15.89 -31.40 11.86
C LYS A 159 16.34 -30.09 11.20
N LEU A 160 17.46 -30.10 10.48
CA LEU A 160 17.97 -28.91 9.79
C LEU A 160 16.99 -28.42 8.72
N ALA A 161 16.36 -29.32 7.97
CA ALA A 161 15.33 -28.97 6.99
C ALA A 161 14.12 -28.27 7.65
N LEU A 162 13.68 -28.78 8.81
CA LEU A 162 12.59 -28.17 9.57
C LEU A 162 13.00 -26.76 10.08
N ASP A 163 14.21 -26.62 10.62
CA ASP A 163 14.73 -25.33 11.11
C ASP A 163 14.82 -24.29 9.98
N SER A 164 15.25 -24.71 8.78
CA SER A 164 15.27 -23.84 7.58
C SER A 164 13.87 -23.35 7.21
N VAL A 165 12.89 -24.26 7.13
CA VAL A 165 11.50 -23.91 6.79
C VAL A 165 10.91 -22.95 7.82
N LEU A 166 11.20 -23.16 9.11
CA LEU A 166 10.75 -22.26 10.16
C LEU A 166 11.33 -20.84 9.99
N MET A 167 12.63 -20.73 9.69
CA MET A 167 13.28 -19.44 9.45
C MET A 167 12.73 -18.73 8.22
N ASP A 168 12.51 -19.44 7.12
CA ASP A 168 11.95 -18.87 5.89
C ASP A 168 10.53 -18.34 6.13
N ASN A 169 9.70 -19.10 6.84
CA ASN A 169 8.35 -18.67 7.24
C ASN A 169 8.39 -17.41 8.12
N MET A 170 9.31 -17.37 9.09
CA MET A 170 9.50 -16.19 9.95
C MET A 170 9.92 -14.97 9.13
N LYS A 171 10.85 -15.14 8.20
CA LYS A 171 11.31 -14.08 7.31
C LYS A 171 10.15 -13.54 6.46
N HIS A 172 9.36 -14.41 5.84
CA HIS A 172 8.18 -14.00 5.07
C HIS A 172 7.14 -13.29 5.94
N LEU A 173 6.89 -13.77 7.15
CA LEU A 173 5.97 -13.11 8.09
C LEU A 173 6.45 -11.70 8.44
N LEU A 174 7.75 -11.51 8.68
CA LEU A 174 8.34 -10.19 8.95
C LEU A 174 8.27 -9.27 7.73
N GLU A 175 8.53 -9.78 6.52
CA GLU A 175 8.39 -9.02 5.28
C GLU A 175 6.94 -8.59 5.04
N LEU A 176 5.98 -9.49 5.26
CA LEU A 176 4.54 -9.17 5.18
C LEU A 176 4.14 -8.11 6.20
N ASN A 177 4.55 -8.25 7.46
CA ASN A 177 4.28 -7.24 8.49
C ASN A 177 4.85 -5.87 8.11
N LYS A 178 6.06 -5.83 7.53
CA LYS A 178 6.65 -4.59 7.03
C LYS A 178 5.79 -3.95 5.93
N LEU A 179 5.26 -4.74 4.99
CA LEU A 179 4.38 -4.25 3.93
C LEU A 179 3.03 -3.78 4.48
N ILE A 180 2.44 -4.51 5.43
CA ILE A 180 1.20 -4.13 6.11
C ILE A 180 1.37 -2.78 6.78
N MET A 181 2.45 -2.58 7.54
CA MET A 181 2.71 -1.30 8.21
C MET A 181 2.87 -0.14 7.23
N LYS A 182 3.56 -0.35 6.10
CA LYS A 182 3.69 0.68 5.05
C LYS A 182 2.34 1.00 4.41
N SER A 183 1.58 -0.02 4.02
CA SER A 183 0.26 0.15 3.40
C SER A 183 -0.74 0.84 4.34
N GLN A 184 -0.68 0.50 5.63
CA GLN A 184 -1.46 1.19 6.66
C GLN A 184 -1.08 2.66 6.73
N GLN A 185 0.21 3.00 6.84
CA GLN A 185 0.68 4.39 6.86
C GLN A 185 0.19 5.19 5.65
N GLU A 186 0.33 4.63 4.44
CA GLU A 186 -0.15 5.26 3.21
C GLU A 186 -1.68 5.48 3.23
N SER A 187 -2.43 4.56 3.82
CA SER A 187 -3.88 4.69 3.99
C SER A 187 -4.24 5.84 4.94
N TRP A 188 -3.53 5.99 6.05
CA TRP A 188 -3.71 7.11 6.98
C TRP A 188 -3.43 8.45 6.30
N ASP A 189 -2.33 8.56 5.56
CA ASP A 189 -1.96 9.79 4.84
C ASP A 189 -3.00 10.18 3.77
N LEU A 190 -3.60 9.19 3.09
CA LEU A 190 -4.66 9.42 2.11
C LEU A 190 -5.98 9.83 2.77
N GLU A 191 -6.31 9.24 3.92
CA GLU A 191 -7.51 9.59 4.68
C GLU A 191 -7.45 11.03 5.20
N GLU A 192 -6.28 11.49 5.67
CA GLU A 192 -6.07 12.89 6.06
C GLU A 192 -6.31 13.85 4.87
N LYS A 193 -5.71 13.56 3.71
CA LYS A 193 -5.93 14.37 2.48
C LYS A 193 -7.40 14.39 2.07
N LEU A 194 -8.12 13.28 2.23
CA LEU A 194 -9.54 13.19 1.93
C LEU A 194 -10.37 14.08 2.87
N LEU A 195 -10.03 14.12 4.16
CA LEU A 195 -10.68 14.99 5.13
C LEU A 195 -10.49 16.48 4.79
N ASP A 196 -9.28 16.86 4.38
CA ASP A 196 -9.00 18.22 3.93
C ASP A 196 -9.83 18.61 2.70
N ILE A 197 -9.95 17.71 1.72
CA ILE A 197 -10.79 17.94 0.53
C ILE A 197 -12.26 18.07 0.94
N ARG A 198 -12.75 17.22 1.84
CA ARG A 198 -14.14 17.29 2.35
C ARG A 198 -14.39 18.63 3.05
N LYS A 199 -13.45 19.11 3.87
CA LYS A 199 -13.52 20.41 4.54
C LYS A 199 -13.57 21.56 3.53
N LYS A 200 -12.66 21.59 2.55
CA LYS A 200 -12.63 22.60 1.49
C LYS A 200 -13.92 22.60 0.66
N ARG A 201 -14.45 21.42 0.31
CA ARG A 201 -15.71 21.27 -0.42
C ARG A 201 -16.88 21.83 0.38
N LEU A 202 -16.93 21.56 1.68
CA LEU A 202 -17.97 22.09 2.55
C LEU A 202 -17.93 23.61 2.63
N GLN A 203 -16.74 24.19 2.86
CA GLN A 203 -16.55 25.64 2.87
C GLN A 203 -16.99 26.29 1.55
N LEU A 204 -16.61 25.69 0.42
CA LEU A 204 -17.01 26.19 -0.90
C LEU A 204 -18.53 26.13 -1.08
N LYS A 205 -19.19 25.06 -0.63
CA LYS A 205 -20.65 24.93 -0.69
C LYS A 205 -21.32 26.05 0.11
N GLN A 206 -20.89 26.27 1.35
CA GLN A 206 -21.40 27.34 2.21
C GLN A 206 -21.17 28.73 1.61
N ALA A 207 -19.97 28.98 1.06
CA ALA A 207 -19.65 30.25 0.40
C ALA A 207 -20.55 30.49 -0.84
N SER A 208 -20.80 29.44 -1.63
CA SER A 208 -21.68 29.54 -2.81
C SER A 208 -23.14 29.79 -2.43
N GLU A 209 -23.64 29.14 -1.38
CA GLU A 209 -24.99 29.36 -0.84
C GLU A 209 -25.14 30.79 -0.32
N SER A 210 -24.15 31.28 0.42
CA SER A 210 -24.12 32.67 0.91
C SER A 210 -24.14 33.68 -0.25
N LYS A 211 -23.34 33.46 -1.32
CA LYS A 211 -23.36 34.34 -2.49
C LYS A 211 -24.66 34.28 -3.28
N LEU A 212 -25.28 33.11 -3.39
CA LEU A 212 -26.59 33.00 -4.05
C LEU A 212 -27.65 33.79 -3.30
N LEU A 213 -27.66 33.70 -1.96
CA LEU A 213 -28.55 34.47 -1.11
C LEU A 213 -28.35 35.98 -1.32
N GLU A 214 -27.08 36.44 -1.30
CA GLU A 214 -26.73 37.85 -1.54
C GLU A 214 -27.25 38.34 -2.90
N ILE A 215 -26.99 37.58 -3.99
CA ILE A 215 -27.48 37.90 -5.34
C ILE A 215 -29.02 38.00 -5.35
N GLN A 216 -29.71 37.07 -4.69
CA GLN A 216 -31.18 37.08 -4.65
C GLN A 216 -31.70 38.32 -3.90
N THR A 217 -31.08 38.69 -2.78
CA THR A 217 -31.48 39.88 -2.02
C THR A 217 -31.23 41.17 -2.81
N GLU A 218 -30.10 41.30 -3.50
CA GLU A 218 -29.80 42.48 -4.31
C GLU A 218 -30.72 42.56 -5.54
N LYS A 219 -31.04 41.42 -6.17
CA LYS A 219 -32.02 41.38 -7.27
C LYS A 219 -33.40 41.85 -6.82
N ASN A 220 -33.85 41.42 -5.63
CA ASN A 220 -35.13 41.86 -5.09
C ASN A 220 -35.12 43.36 -4.77
N LYS A 221 -34.02 43.87 -4.21
CA LYS A 221 -33.83 45.30 -3.96
C LYS A 221 -33.88 46.12 -5.26
N GLN A 222 -33.13 45.72 -6.29
CA GLN A 222 -33.17 46.38 -7.59
C GLN A 222 -34.56 46.37 -8.22
N LYS A 223 -35.31 45.28 -8.04
CA LYS A 223 -36.70 45.21 -8.50
C LYS A 223 -37.58 46.24 -7.78
N ILE A 224 -37.46 46.34 -6.46
CA ILE A 224 -38.20 47.33 -5.66
C ILE A 224 -37.85 48.76 -6.09
N ASP A 225 -36.55 49.05 -6.29
CA ASP A 225 -36.09 50.38 -6.73
C ASP A 225 -36.59 50.71 -8.15
N LEU A 226 -36.61 49.74 -9.06
CA LEU A 226 -37.14 49.89 -10.41
C LEU A 226 -38.65 50.14 -10.40
N ASP A 227 -39.40 49.34 -9.65
CA ASP A 227 -40.85 49.49 -9.50
C ASP A 227 -41.19 50.85 -8.87
N SER A 228 -40.40 51.30 -7.90
CA SER A 228 -40.53 52.64 -7.30
C SER A 228 -40.33 53.75 -8.34
N MET A 229 -39.33 53.62 -9.22
CA MET A 229 -39.05 54.60 -10.25
C MET A 229 -40.09 54.59 -11.37
N GLU A 230 -40.50 53.43 -11.89
CA GLU A 230 -41.51 53.34 -12.97
C GLU A 230 -42.88 53.84 -12.52
N ASN A 231 -43.21 53.63 -11.24
CA ASN A 231 -44.44 54.16 -10.65
C ASN A 231 -44.36 55.65 -10.31
N SER A 232 -43.23 56.32 -10.56
CA SER A 232 -43.10 57.76 -10.37
C SER A 232 -44.07 58.52 -11.27
N GLU A 233 -44.97 59.29 -10.64
CA GLU A 233 -45.98 60.09 -11.34
C GLU A 233 -45.37 61.05 -12.37
N ARG A 234 -44.17 61.57 -12.11
CA ARG A 234 -43.45 62.43 -13.06
C ARG A 234 -43.10 61.69 -14.35
N ILE A 235 -42.65 60.45 -14.27
CA ILE A 235 -42.32 59.63 -15.45
C ILE A 235 -43.58 59.29 -16.24
N LYS A 236 -44.70 59.00 -15.56
CA LYS A 236 -46.00 58.76 -16.21
C LYS A 236 -46.46 60.00 -16.99
N ILE A 237 -46.40 61.19 -16.38
CA ILE A 237 -46.78 62.45 -17.03
C ILE A 237 -45.92 62.72 -18.27
N ILE A 238 -44.60 62.56 -18.16
CA ILE A 238 -43.69 62.76 -19.30
C ILE A 238 -44.01 61.80 -20.44
N ARG A 239 -44.23 60.51 -20.14
CA ARG A 239 -44.64 59.51 -21.15
C ARG A 239 -45.93 59.90 -21.84
N GLN A 240 -46.93 60.39 -21.09
CA GLN A 240 -48.21 60.85 -21.65
C GLN A 240 -48.05 62.07 -22.56
N ASN A 241 -47.27 63.06 -22.14
CA ASN A 241 -47.00 64.26 -22.93
C ASN A 241 -46.30 63.90 -24.25
N LEU A 242 -45.27 63.06 -24.19
CA LEU A 242 -44.57 62.58 -25.38
C LEU A 242 -45.52 61.86 -26.35
N GLN A 243 -46.42 61.02 -25.83
CA GLN A 243 -47.43 60.34 -26.66
C GLN A 243 -48.39 61.35 -27.33
N MET A 244 -48.76 62.42 -26.64
CA MET A 244 -49.59 63.48 -27.21
C MET A 244 -48.86 64.25 -28.31
N GLU A 245 -47.59 64.60 -28.09
CA GLU A 245 -46.74 65.27 -29.09
C GLU A 245 -46.55 64.41 -30.34
N ILE A 246 -46.31 63.11 -30.18
CA ILE A 246 -46.20 62.17 -31.32
C ILE A 246 -47.51 62.16 -32.11
N LYS A 247 -48.68 62.09 -31.44
CA LYS A 247 -49.98 62.10 -32.12
C LYS A 247 -50.20 63.38 -32.90
N ILE A 248 -49.94 64.54 -32.30
CA ILE A 248 -50.09 65.84 -32.96
C ILE A 248 -49.15 65.93 -34.17
N THR A 249 -47.88 65.57 -33.99
CA THR A 249 -46.88 65.55 -35.07
C THR A 249 -47.31 64.62 -36.20
N THR A 250 -47.89 63.47 -35.87
CA THR A 250 -48.40 62.51 -36.85
C THR A 250 -49.58 63.10 -37.65
N VAL A 251 -50.52 63.78 -37.00
CA VAL A 251 -51.61 64.47 -37.70
C VAL A 251 -51.06 65.57 -38.62
N ILE A 252 -50.13 66.38 -38.12
CA ILE A 252 -49.45 67.41 -38.92
C ILE A 252 -48.78 66.76 -40.14
N GLN A 253 -47.98 65.72 -39.94
CA GLN A 253 -47.32 64.99 -41.03
C GLN A 253 -48.31 64.46 -42.07
N HIS A 254 -49.43 63.86 -41.65
CA HIS A 254 -50.47 63.40 -42.58
C HIS A 254 -51.08 64.56 -43.38
N VAL A 255 -51.40 65.68 -42.74
CA VAL A 255 -51.93 66.87 -43.42
C VAL A 255 -50.92 67.39 -44.46
N PHE A 256 -49.63 67.47 -44.10
CA PHE A 256 -48.57 67.91 -45.01
C PHE A 256 -48.31 66.92 -46.17
N GLN A 257 -48.59 65.63 -46.00
CA GLN A 257 -48.50 64.64 -47.08
C GLN A 257 -49.69 64.71 -48.05
N VAL A 258 -50.91 64.98 -47.55
CA VAL A 258 -52.11 65.16 -48.38
C VAL A 258 -52.02 66.45 -49.20
N VAL A 259 -51.46 67.52 -48.62
CA VAL A 259 -51.15 68.76 -49.32
C VAL A 259 -49.79 68.61 -50.01
N LYS A 260 -49.73 67.78 -51.07
CA LYS A 260 -48.50 67.56 -51.85
C LYS A 260 -47.96 68.92 -52.33
N PRO A 261 -46.77 69.39 -51.88
CA PRO A 261 -46.24 70.64 -52.39
C PRO A 261 -45.85 70.42 -53.85
N HIS A 262 -46.58 71.06 -54.76
CA HIS A 262 -46.23 71.12 -56.17
C HIS A 262 -44.97 71.98 -56.28
N THR A 263 -43.81 71.37 -56.09
CA THR A 263 -42.50 72.00 -56.31
C THR A 263 -42.19 71.87 -57.81
N PRO A 264 -42.29 72.92 -58.63
CA PRO A 264 -41.68 72.87 -59.95
C PRO A 264 -40.18 72.66 -59.74
N LEU A 265 -39.61 71.59 -60.31
CA LEU A 265 -38.16 71.40 -60.30
C LEU A 265 -37.55 72.60 -61.03
N ILE A 266 -36.97 73.53 -60.28
CA ILE A 266 -36.18 74.62 -60.85
C ILE A 266 -34.94 73.94 -61.46
N ARG A 267 -34.89 73.87 -62.79
CA ARG A 267 -33.72 73.35 -63.51
C ARG A 267 -32.61 74.39 -63.41
N PHE A 268 -31.59 74.11 -62.61
CA PHE A 268 -30.43 74.98 -62.49
C PHE A 268 -29.62 74.97 -63.81
N PRO A 269 -29.18 76.13 -64.33
CA PRO A 269 -28.28 76.22 -65.48
C PRO A 269 -26.93 75.53 -65.21
N ASP A 270 -26.41 74.76 -66.17
CA ASP A 270 -25.15 74.02 -66.04
C ASP A 270 -23.96 75.01 -66.02
N ARG A 271 -23.21 75.05 -64.91
CA ARG A 271 -22.15 76.06 -64.64
C ARG A 271 -20.77 75.58 -65.08
N ARG A 272 -20.57 75.28 -66.37
CA ARG A 272 -19.28 74.78 -66.88
C ARG A 272 -18.27 75.85 -67.33
N ASP A 273 -18.69 77.11 -67.48
CA ASP A 273 -17.83 78.16 -68.08
C ASP A 273 -17.43 79.29 -67.11
N ASN A 274 -17.44 79.04 -65.80
CA ASN A 274 -16.91 79.99 -64.82
C ASN A 274 -15.54 79.51 -64.31
N PRO A 275 -14.50 80.36 -64.24
CA PRO A 275 -13.25 79.98 -63.60
C PRO A 275 -13.51 79.64 -62.13
N LYS A 276 -13.11 78.43 -61.72
CA LYS A 276 -13.30 77.93 -60.35
C LYS A 276 -12.65 78.90 -59.35
N PRO A 277 -13.38 79.45 -58.37
CA PRO A 277 -12.76 80.19 -57.28
C PRO A 277 -11.84 79.24 -56.51
N ASN A 278 -10.56 79.59 -56.46
CA ASN A 278 -9.53 78.87 -55.73
C ASN A 278 -9.84 78.90 -54.23
N VAL A 279 -10.32 77.77 -53.70
CA VAL A 279 -10.69 77.60 -52.28
C VAL A 279 -9.48 77.85 -51.35
N SER A 280 -8.25 77.74 -51.87
CA SER A 280 -6.99 77.97 -51.14
C SER A 280 -6.62 79.45 -50.95
N GLU A 281 -7.34 80.36 -51.58
CA GLU A 281 -7.12 81.81 -51.47
C GLU A 281 -8.13 82.46 -50.51
N ALA A 282 -9.39 82.00 -50.52
CA ALA A 282 -10.43 82.46 -49.60
C ALA A 282 -10.15 82.08 -48.12
N LEU A 283 -9.52 80.93 -47.89
CA LEU A 283 -9.13 80.50 -46.53
C LEU A 283 -7.87 81.21 -46.00
N ARG A 284 -7.13 81.93 -46.85
CA ARG A 284 -5.92 82.65 -46.46
C ARG A 284 -6.19 84.08 -45.98
N SER A 285 -7.37 84.63 -46.29
CA SER A 285 -7.77 86.00 -45.96
C SER A 285 -8.57 86.13 -44.65
N ALA A 286 -8.94 85.02 -44.00
CA ALA A 286 -9.50 85.05 -42.66
C ALA A 286 -8.36 84.95 -41.63
N GLY A 287 -7.76 86.10 -41.32
CA GLY A 287 -6.73 86.21 -40.27
C GLY A 287 -7.31 85.89 -38.90
N LEU A 288 -7.08 84.66 -38.42
CA LEU A 288 -7.12 84.32 -36.99
C LEU A 288 -5.85 83.53 -36.63
N PRO A 289 -5.25 83.82 -35.46
CA PRO A 289 -3.89 83.41 -35.14
C PRO A 289 -3.74 81.91 -34.89
N SER A 290 -2.60 81.43 -35.38
CA SER A 290 -2.02 80.10 -35.31
C SER A 290 -1.10 79.97 -34.09
N HIS A 291 -1.25 78.90 -33.30
CA HIS A 291 -0.17 78.24 -32.52
C HIS A 291 -0.57 76.75 -32.35
N SER A 292 -0.12 75.83 -33.22
CA SER A 292 1.14 75.04 -33.21
C SER A 292 1.14 73.88 -32.19
N SER A 293 1.01 72.63 -32.65
CA SER A 293 2.12 71.66 -32.91
C SER A 293 2.38 70.80 -31.66
N VAL A 294 2.42 69.46 -31.69
CA VAL A 294 3.30 68.57 -32.48
C VAL A 294 2.66 67.17 -32.54
N ILE A 295 2.55 66.55 -33.73
CA ILE A 295 2.92 65.13 -33.97
C ILE A 295 3.21 64.98 -35.47
N SER A 296 4.32 64.30 -35.72
CA SER A 296 5.17 64.38 -36.89
C SER A 296 4.62 63.76 -38.17
N GLN A 297 5.04 64.39 -39.27
CA GLN A 297 4.93 64.02 -40.67
C GLN A 297 5.63 62.69 -41.03
N HIS A 298 4.99 61.98 -41.98
CA HIS A 298 5.50 61.26 -43.17
C HIS A 298 6.86 60.52 -43.09
N SER A 299 6.93 59.27 -43.59
CA SER A 299 7.38 59.02 -44.98
C SER A 299 7.05 57.60 -45.50
N LYS A 300 6.89 57.54 -46.82
CA LYS A 300 6.47 56.43 -47.70
C LYS A 300 7.33 55.16 -47.59
N GLY A 301 6.70 53.97 -47.68
CA GLY A 301 7.44 52.75 -48.06
C GLY A 301 6.74 51.42 -47.78
N SER A 302 5.81 51.01 -48.66
CA SER A 302 5.43 49.62 -48.97
C SER A 302 4.82 48.71 -47.88
N LYS A 303 3.90 47.85 -48.37
CA LYS A 303 3.36 46.62 -47.77
C LYS A 303 2.05 46.78 -46.98
N SER A 304 1.16 45.84 -47.28
CA SER A 304 -0.19 45.57 -46.76
C SER A 304 -0.34 45.77 -45.25
N PRO A 305 -1.55 46.04 -44.72
CA PRO A 305 -1.76 46.18 -43.29
C PRO A 305 -1.27 44.95 -42.53
N ASP A 306 -0.15 45.17 -41.85
CA ASP A 306 0.52 44.28 -40.94
C ASP A 306 -0.45 43.97 -39.80
N LEU A 307 -0.76 42.68 -39.62
CA LEU A 307 -1.38 42.21 -38.40
C LEU A 307 -0.43 42.57 -37.27
N LEU A 308 -0.81 43.53 -36.43
CA LEU A 308 -0.17 43.80 -35.14
C LEU A 308 -0.17 42.49 -34.34
N MET A 309 0.88 41.70 -34.52
CA MET A 309 1.22 40.63 -33.61
C MET A 309 1.59 41.32 -32.30
N TYR A 310 0.63 41.35 -31.38
CA TYR A 310 0.94 41.49 -29.97
C TYR A 310 1.96 40.40 -29.63
N GLN A 311 3.25 40.74 -29.67
CA GLN A 311 4.27 39.89 -29.09
C GLN A 311 4.08 40.03 -27.58
N GLY A 312 3.33 39.09 -27.01
CA GLY A 312 3.21 38.93 -25.57
C GLY A 312 4.59 38.73 -24.94
N PRO A 313 4.69 38.83 -23.60
CA PRO A 313 5.92 38.59 -22.87
C PRO A 313 6.61 37.32 -23.38
N PRO A 314 7.95 37.31 -23.57
CA PRO A 314 8.66 36.14 -24.07
C PRO A 314 8.27 34.92 -23.23
N ASP A 315 7.82 33.86 -23.90
CA ASP A 315 7.51 32.59 -23.24
C ASP A 315 8.82 31.96 -22.74
N THR A 316 9.30 32.40 -21.57
CA THR A 316 10.47 31.83 -20.93
C THR A 316 10.15 30.38 -20.53
N ALA A 317 11.10 29.46 -20.75
CA ALA A 317 10.92 28.02 -20.49
C ALA A 317 10.43 27.70 -19.06
N GLU A 318 10.66 28.60 -18.11
CA GLU A 318 10.18 28.49 -16.74
C GLU A 318 8.67 28.73 -16.61
N ILE A 319 8.10 29.69 -17.36
CA ILE A 319 6.65 29.98 -17.37
C ILE A 319 5.88 28.79 -17.97
N ILE A 320 6.42 28.16 -19.01
CA ILE A 320 5.80 26.99 -19.63
C ILE A 320 5.76 25.80 -18.64
N LYS A 321 6.79 25.66 -17.79
CA LYS A 321 6.87 24.61 -16.75
C LYS A 321 5.91 24.83 -15.59
N THR A 322 5.42 26.04 -15.35
CA THR A 322 4.44 26.30 -14.26
C THR A 322 2.99 26.10 -14.70
N LEU A 323 2.69 26.14 -16.00
CA LEU A 323 1.34 25.90 -16.53
C LEU A 323 0.89 24.44 -16.37
N PRO A 324 -0.39 24.14 -16.09
CA PRO A 324 -0.87 22.76 -16.07
C PRO A 324 -0.66 22.01 -17.39
N GLN A 325 -0.41 20.69 -17.33
CA GLN A 325 -0.04 19.87 -18.49
C GLN A 325 -1.05 19.95 -19.65
N LYS A 326 -2.35 20.11 -19.37
CA LYS A 326 -3.40 20.25 -20.39
C LYS A 326 -3.29 21.51 -21.27
N TYR A 327 -2.53 22.50 -20.82
CA TYR A 327 -2.31 23.76 -21.54
C TYR A 327 -0.87 23.89 -22.08
N ARG A 328 0.01 22.92 -21.79
CA ARG A 328 1.35 22.86 -22.39
C ARG A 328 1.27 22.22 -23.77
N ARG A 329 1.82 22.88 -24.79
CA ARG A 329 2.10 22.22 -26.06
C ARG A 329 3.16 21.13 -25.83
N LYS A 330 3.04 20.01 -26.54
CA LYS A 330 4.10 18.99 -26.53
C LYS A 330 5.36 19.59 -27.16
N LEU A 331 6.52 19.25 -26.62
CA LEU A 331 7.79 19.62 -27.25
C LEU A 331 7.86 18.93 -28.61
N VAL A 332 8.16 19.71 -29.64
CA VAL A 332 8.41 19.20 -31.00
C VAL A 332 9.78 18.50 -30.96
N SER A 333 9.86 17.26 -31.46
CA SER A 333 11.13 16.52 -31.50
C SER A 333 12.05 17.08 -32.59
N GLN A 334 13.36 16.86 -32.48
CA GLN A 334 14.32 17.32 -33.47
C GLN A 334 14.05 16.74 -34.87
N GLU A 335 13.60 15.48 -34.93
CA GLU A 335 13.18 14.79 -36.16
C GLU A 335 11.96 15.47 -36.80
N GLU A 336 10.98 15.91 -35.99
CA GLU A 336 9.80 16.62 -36.47
C GLU A 336 10.14 18.05 -36.91
N ILE A 337 11.06 18.73 -36.21
CA ILE A 337 11.62 20.02 -36.64
C ILE A 337 12.27 19.90 -38.01
N GLU A 338 13.08 18.86 -38.23
CA GLU A 338 13.75 18.60 -39.50
C GLU A 338 12.77 18.22 -40.61
N PHE A 339 11.74 17.41 -40.30
CA PHE A 339 10.68 17.07 -41.24
C PHE A 339 9.87 18.30 -41.69
N ILE A 340 9.56 19.20 -40.74
CA ILE A 340 8.87 20.47 -41.02
C ILE A 340 9.76 21.38 -41.86
N GLN A 341 11.06 21.51 -41.53
CA GLN A 341 11.99 22.34 -42.30
C GLN A 341 12.24 21.80 -43.71
N ARG A 342 12.21 20.48 -43.89
CA ARG A 342 12.40 19.82 -45.19
C ARG A 342 11.14 19.83 -46.07
N GLY A 343 9.98 20.15 -45.50
CA GLY A 343 8.71 20.24 -46.25
C GLY A 343 8.03 18.90 -46.51
N GLY A 344 8.37 17.85 -45.77
CA GLY A 344 7.80 16.51 -45.92
C GLY A 344 8.79 15.46 -46.48
N PRO A 345 8.31 14.23 -46.76
CA PRO A 345 9.13 13.15 -47.28
C PRO A 345 9.39 13.33 -48.78
N GLU A 346 10.62 13.05 -49.22
CA GLU A 346 10.99 12.97 -50.65
C GLU A 346 10.34 11.79 -51.37
#